data_AF-A0A431C314-F1
#
_entry.id   AF-A0A431C314-F1
#
_cell.length_a   1.000
_cell.length_b   1.000
_cell.length_c   1.000
_cell.angle_alpha   90.00
_cell.angle_beta   90.00
_cell.angle_gamma   90.00
#
_symmetry.space_group_name_H-M   'P 1'
#
loop_
_entity.id
_entity.type
_entity.pdbx_description
1 polymer ?
#
loop_
_entity_poly.entity_id
_entity_poly.type
_entity_poly.pdbx_seq_one_letter_code
_entity_poly.pdbx_strand_id
1 'polypeptide(L)'
;MTYSFIQPRKKPIFTLFDKIWLGLFGFSILFILLVYFTYTIKIALINNSIDDEKQQVIVLQNQTKQNEMLYEILFDQSQIAKNFNTQNQIVKESLRNLFDIIVKTDNITLESVEQDEYSLKLIGVTPTREMFTLLLETPLKSIFDQSYTTYYRLDNGWYRFVSISKQIPGVADER
;
A
#
# COMPACT_ATOMS: atom_id res chain seq x y z
N MET A 1 -63.91 62.53 80.29
CA MET A 1 -64.01 61.21 79.62
C MET A 1 -63.53 61.39 78.20
N THR A 2 -62.32 60.93 77.89
CA THR A 2 -61.70 61.12 76.58
C THR A 2 -61.87 59.84 75.79
N TYR A 3 -62.88 59.79 74.92
CA TYR A 3 -63.09 58.65 74.03
C TYR A 3 -62.14 58.73 72.84
N SER A 4 -61.21 57.79 72.77
CA SER A 4 -60.32 57.61 71.62
C SER A 4 -61.06 56.85 70.52
N PHE A 5 -61.27 57.48 69.37
CA PHE A 5 -61.84 56.88 68.17
C PHE A 5 -60.73 56.35 67.27
N ILE A 6 -60.39 55.07 67.39
CA ILE A 6 -59.55 54.38 66.41
C ILE A 6 -60.45 53.44 65.60
N GLN A 7 -60.62 53.72 64.31
CA GLN A 7 -61.38 52.86 63.41
C GLN A 7 -60.69 51.49 63.21
N PRO A 8 -61.44 50.38 63.15
CA PRO A 8 -60.89 49.04 62.96
C PRO A 8 -60.25 48.91 61.56
N ARG A 9 -58.94 48.65 61.53
CA ARG A 9 -58.19 48.37 60.30
C ARG A 9 -58.31 46.88 59.93
N LYS A 10 -58.68 46.58 58.67
CA LYS A 10 -58.73 45.20 58.17
C LYS A 10 -57.32 44.59 58.21
N LYS A 11 -57.17 43.43 58.86
CA LYS A 11 -55.90 42.71 58.95
C LYS A 11 -55.50 42.22 57.54
N PRO A 12 -54.30 42.54 57.04
CA PRO A 12 -53.87 42.04 55.74
C PRO A 12 -53.68 40.51 55.82
N ILE A 13 -54.16 39.79 54.81
CA ILE A 13 -54.06 38.32 54.72
C ILE A 13 -52.60 37.88 54.60
N PHE A 14 -51.75 38.73 53.99
CA PHE A 14 -50.30 38.53 53.94
C PHE A 14 -49.60 39.70 54.63
N THR A 15 -48.83 39.38 55.66
CA THR A 15 -47.97 40.37 56.31
C THR A 15 -46.75 40.67 55.43
N LEU A 16 -46.06 41.79 55.67
CA LEU A 16 -44.82 42.11 54.95
C LEU A 16 -43.78 40.98 55.10
N PHE A 17 -43.76 40.32 56.27
CA PHE A 17 -42.91 39.18 56.54
C PHE A 17 -43.24 37.98 55.64
N ASP A 18 -44.52 37.63 55.48
CA ASP A 18 -44.94 36.52 54.61
C ASP A 18 -44.58 36.75 53.14
N LYS A 19 -44.64 37.99 52.66
CA LYS A 19 -44.23 38.34 51.29
C LYS A 19 -42.73 38.16 51.07
N ILE A 20 -41.92 38.50 52.07
CA ILE A 20 -40.46 38.31 52.01
C ILE A 20 -40.13 36.82 51.97
N TRP A 21 -40.79 36.01 52.81
CA TRP A 21 -40.61 34.55 52.82
C TRP A 21 -41.03 33.91 51.50
N LEU A 22 -42.20 34.28 50.96
CA LEU A 22 -42.65 33.78 49.65
C LEU A 22 -41.68 34.13 48.52
N GLY A 23 -41.09 35.33 48.54
CA GLY A 23 -40.05 35.72 47.58
C GLY A 23 -38.79 34.86 47.69
N LEU A 24 -38.34 34.58 48.91
CA LEU A 24 -37.15 33.75 49.17
C LEU A 24 -37.36 32.29 48.74
N PHE A 25 -38.52 31.70 49.08
CA PHE A 25 -38.86 30.35 48.64
C PHE A 25 -39.04 30.27 47.13
N GLY A 26 -39.70 31.26 46.51
CA GLY A 26 -39.85 31.34 45.06
C GLY A 26 -38.50 31.43 44.33
N PHE A 27 -37.59 32.24 44.85
CA PHE A 27 -36.23 32.35 44.31
C PHE A 27 -35.45 31.04 44.42
N SER A 28 -35.54 30.35 45.56
CA SER A 28 -34.88 29.05 45.76
C SER A 28 -35.40 27.98 44.78
N ILE A 29 -36.71 27.89 44.59
CA ILE A 29 -37.33 26.96 43.64
C ILE A 29 -36.91 27.30 42.20
N LEU A 30 -36.92 28.58 41.83
CA LEU A 30 -36.50 29.03 40.50
C LEU A 30 -35.02 28.74 40.24
N PHE A 31 -34.17 28.92 41.25
CA PHE A 31 -32.75 28.60 41.16
C PHE A 31 -32.52 27.10 40.90
N ILE A 32 -33.22 26.22 41.62
CA ILE A 32 -33.14 24.77 41.40
C ILE A 32 -33.59 24.39 39.98
N LEU A 33 -34.68 25.00 39.49
CA LEU A 33 -35.17 24.76 38.12
C LEU A 33 -34.17 25.22 37.06
N LEU A 34 -33.54 26.39 37.23
CA LEU A 34 -32.50 26.87 36.31
C LEU A 34 -31.31 25.91 36.24
N VAL A 35 -30.82 25.47 37.40
CA VAL A 35 -29.71 24.49 37.46
C VAL A 35 -30.11 23.22 36.71
N TYR A 36 -31.28 22.65 37.00
CA TYR A 36 -31.79 21.47 36.31
C TYR A 36 -31.84 21.64 34.78
N PHE A 37 -32.35 22.80 34.31
CA PHE A 37 -32.43 23.11 32.89
C PHE A 37 -31.04 23.19 32.23
N THR A 38 -30.06 23.82 32.88
CA THR A 38 -28.69 23.88 32.35
C THR A 38 -28.04 22.48 32.23
N TYR A 39 -28.30 21.58 33.18
CA TYR A 39 -27.80 20.20 33.12
C TYR A 39 -28.43 19.42 31.96
N THR A 40 -29.74 19.53 31.76
CA THR A 40 -30.43 18.81 30.68
C THR A 40 -29.96 19.28 29.29
N ILE A 41 -29.77 20.60 29.10
CA ILE A 41 -29.19 21.13 27.85
C ILE A 41 -27.78 20.60 27.62
N LYS A 42 -26.91 20.62 28.66
CA LYS A 42 -25.54 20.11 28.52
C LYS A 42 -25.52 18.63 28.13
N ILE A 43 -26.35 17.80 28.74
CA ILE A 43 -26.43 16.37 28.42
C ILE A 43 -26.87 16.15 26.97
N ALA A 44 -27.89 16.89 26.50
CA ALA A 44 -28.37 16.77 25.13
C ALA A 44 -27.30 17.17 24.10
N LEU A 45 -26.58 18.28 24.35
CA LEU A 45 -25.49 18.73 23.47
C LEU A 45 -24.33 17.73 23.43
N ILE A 46 -23.90 17.22 24.59
CA ILE A 46 -22.81 16.26 24.68
C ILE A 46 -23.17 14.94 23.99
N ASN A 47 -24.39 14.44 24.18
CA ASN A 47 -24.82 13.19 23.53
C ASN A 47 -24.78 13.30 22.00
N ASN A 48 -25.25 14.42 21.44
CA ASN A 48 -25.21 14.64 19.99
C ASN A 48 -23.76 14.70 19.47
N SER A 49 -22.86 15.39 20.18
CA SER A 49 -21.43 15.43 19.83
C SER A 49 -20.77 14.06 19.92
N ILE A 50 -21.10 13.25 20.93
CA ILE A 50 -20.55 11.89 21.09
C ILE A 50 -20.97 11.00 19.91
N ASP A 51 -22.22 11.10 19.46
CA ASP A 51 -22.71 10.27 18.36
C ASP A 51 -22.09 10.70 17.02
N ASP A 52 -21.92 12.01 16.77
CA ASP A 52 -21.19 12.51 15.60
C ASP A 52 -19.73 12.06 15.60
N GLU A 53 -19.03 12.12 16.75
CA GLU A 53 -17.66 11.64 16.87
C GLU A 53 -17.55 10.13 16.62
N LYS A 54 -18.50 9.33 17.13
CA LYS A 54 -18.54 7.88 16.84
C LYS A 54 -18.70 7.60 15.35
N GLN A 55 -19.57 8.34 14.66
CA GLN A 55 -19.73 8.19 13.22
C GLN A 55 -18.45 8.53 12.46
N GLN A 56 -17.76 9.62 12.86
CA GLN A 56 -16.46 9.98 12.28
C GLN A 56 -15.42 8.88 12.50
N VAL A 57 -15.34 8.29 13.70
CA VAL A 57 -14.44 7.17 13.97
C VAL A 57 -14.76 5.97 13.09
N ILE A 58 -16.04 5.61 12.92
CA ILE A 58 -16.44 4.50 12.04
C ILE A 58 -16.05 4.77 10.59
N VAL A 59 -16.29 5.99 10.09
CA VAL A 59 -15.91 6.39 8.72
C VAL A 59 -14.40 6.32 8.55
N LEU A 60 -13.63 6.88 9.48
CA LEU A 60 -12.16 6.85 9.43
C LEU A 60 -11.62 5.41 9.50
N GLN A 61 -12.18 4.56 10.36
CA GLN A 61 -11.79 3.15 10.44
C GLN A 61 -12.07 2.42 9.11
N ASN A 62 -13.22 2.67 8.49
CA ASN A 62 -13.54 2.07 7.19
C ASN A 62 -12.61 2.59 6.09
N GLN A 63 -12.29 3.88 6.07
CA GLN A 63 -11.35 4.47 5.13
C GLN A 63 -9.93 3.91 5.31
N THR A 64 -9.45 3.81 6.55
CA THR A 64 -8.14 3.20 6.85
C THR A 64 -8.10 1.76 6.38
N LYS A 65 -9.15 0.97 6.64
CA LYS A 65 -9.22 -0.42 6.20
C LYS A 65 -9.20 -0.55 4.67
N GLN A 66 -9.88 0.35 3.96
CA GLN A 66 -9.83 0.39 2.49
C GLN A 66 -8.43 0.77 1.98
N ASN A 67 -7.80 1.74 2.62
CA ASN A 67 -6.44 2.17 2.26
C ASN A 67 -5.40 1.08 2.54
N GLU A 68 -5.54 0.32 3.63
CA GLU A 68 -4.67 -0.83 3.95
C GLU A 68 -4.79 -1.91 2.87
N MET A 69 -6.00 -2.28 2.46
CA MET A 69 -6.20 -3.23 1.36
C MET A 69 -5.57 -2.74 0.04
N LEU A 70 -5.77 -1.46 -0.29
CA LEU A 70 -5.17 -0.88 -1.50
C LEU A 70 -3.64 -0.84 -1.41
N TYR A 71 -3.10 -0.53 -0.23
CA TYR A 71 -1.67 -0.51 0.02
C TYR A 71 -1.04 -1.89 -0.18
N GLU A 72 -1.66 -2.95 0.36
CA GLU A 72 -1.17 -4.33 0.17
C GLU A 72 -1.10 -4.70 -1.33
N ILE A 73 -2.16 -4.40 -2.08
CA ILE A 73 -2.19 -4.66 -3.53
C ILE A 73 -1.07 -3.89 -4.26
N LEU A 74 -0.91 -2.61 -3.97
CA LEU A 74 0.11 -1.77 -4.60
C LEU A 74 1.54 -2.20 -4.20
N PHE A 75 1.71 -2.63 -2.95
CA PHE A 75 2.98 -3.14 -2.46
C PHE A 75 3.38 -4.42 -3.20
N ASP A 76 2.46 -5.38 -3.32
CA ASP A 76 2.69 -6.64 -4.04
C ASP A 76 3.02 -6.38 -5.51
N GLN A 77 2.24 -5.52 -6.18
CA GLN A 77 2.50 -5.10 -7.56
C GLN A 77 3.89 -4.46 -7.71
N SER A 78 4.28 -3.62 -6.75
CA SER A 78 5.60 -2.99 -6.74
C SER A 78 6.72 -4.02 -6.55
N GLN A 79 6.55 -5.03 -5.70
CA GLN A 79 7.55 -6.09 -5.52
C GLN A 79 7.67 -6.92 -6.80
N ILE A 80 6.55 -7.31 -7.42
CA ILE A 80 6.53 -8.02 -8.70
C ILE A 80 7.27 -7.22 -9.78
N ALA A 81 6.95 -5.93 -9.94
CA ALA A 81 7.62 -5.05 -10.91
C ALA A 81 9.12 -4.92 -10.64
N LYS A 82 9.52 -4.82 -9.35
CA LYS A 82 10.93 -4.76 -8.95
C LYS A 82 11.66 -6.07 -9.25
N ASN A 83 11.02 -7.21 -9.03
CA ASN A 83 11.59 -8.52 -9.34
C ASN A 83 11.80 -8.68 -10.85
N PHE A 84 10.79 -8.36 -11.67
CA PHE A 84 10.94 -8.36 -13.13
C PHE A 84 12.06 -7.44 -13.60
N ASN A 85 12.13 -6.21 -13.08
CA ASN A 85 13.20 -5.28 -13.45
C ASN A 85 14.57 -5.83 -13.05
N THR A 86 14.72 -6.39 -11.84
CA THR A 86 15.98 -6.98 -11.37
C THR A 86 16.40 -8.17 -12.25
N GLN A 87 15.49 -9.10 -12.53
CA GLN A 87 15.75 -10.24 -13.39
C GLN A 87 16.16 -9.80 -14.80
N ASN A 88 15.46 -8.83 -15.39
CA ASN A 88 15.80 -8.28 -16.70
C ASN A 88 17.17 -7.60 -16.72
N GLN A 89 17.55 -6.88 -15.66
CA GLN A 89 18.90 -6.31 -15.54
C GLN A 89 19.97 -7.40 -15.46
N ILE A 90 19.73 -8.48 -14.71
CA ILE A 90 20.67 -9.61 -14.61
C ILE A 90 20.86 -10.29 -15.97
N VAL A 91 19.77 -10.57 -16.69
CA VAL A 91 19.84 -11.17 -18.05
C VAL A 91 20.59 -10.25 -18.99
N LYS A 92 20.26 -8.95 -19.01
CA LYS A 92 20.93 -7.95 -19.85
C LYS A 92 22.44 -7.90 -19.59
N GLU A 93 22.83 -7.85 -18.32
CA GLU A 93 24.24 -7.79 -17.93
C GLU A 93 24.98 -9.09 -18.29
N SER A 94 24.33 -10.23 -18.10
CA SER A 94 24.90 -11.54 -18.44
C SER A 94 25.10 -11.70 -19.95
N LEU A 95 24.13 -11.26 -20.77
CA LEU A 95 24.26 -11.24 -22.22
C LEU A 95 25.34 -10.26 -22.69
N ARG A 96 25.44 -9.07 -22.05
CA ARG A 96 26.51 -8.11 -22.31
C ARG A 96 27.88 -8.75 -22.07
N ASN A 97 28.05 -9.40 -20.92
CA ASN A 97 29.30 -10.08 -20.56
C ASN A 97 29.62 -11.22 -21.54
N LEU A 98 28.62 -12.00 -21.97
CA LEU A 98 28.76 -13.05 -22.98
C LEU A 98 29.27 -12.48 -24.31
N PHE A 99 28.64 -11.43 -24.84
CA PHE A 99 29.04 -10.84 -26.11
C PHE A 99 30.41 -10.14 -26.02
N ASP A 100 30.74 -9.52 -24.88
CA ASP A 100 32.06 -8.96 -24.63
C ASP A 100 33.17 -10.02 -24.71
N ILE A 101 32.92 -11.23 -24.20
CA ILE A 101 33.89 -12.35 -24.29
C ILE A 101 34.11 -12.74 -25.75
N ILE A 102 33.05 -12.84 -26.55
CA ILE A 102 33.14 -13.18 -27.98
C ILE A 102 33.98 -12.15 -28.72
N VAL A 103 33.67 -10.86 -28.54
CA VAL A 103 34.39 -9.76 -29.22
C VAL A 103 35.87 -9.71 -28.83
N LYS A 104 36.22 -10.05 -27.59
CA LYS A 104 37.63 -10.00 -27.13
C LYS A 104 38.47 -11.19 -27.55
N THR A 105 37.84 -12.32 -27.85
CA THR A 105 38.55 -13.60 -27.99
C THR A 105 38.85 -13.93 -29.46
N ASP A 106 38.24 -13.25 -30.43
CA ASP A 106 38.37 -13.45 -31.90
C ASP A 106 38.21 -14.90 -32.42
N ASN A 107 37.93 -15.86 -31.53
CA ASN A 107 37.87 -17.29 -31.83
C ASN A 107 36.48 -17.75 -32.23
N ILE A 108 35.43 -16.94 -32.05
CA ILE A 108 34.06 -17.28 -32.44
C ILE A 108 33.47 -16.09 -33.20
N THR A 109 32.89 -16.36 -34.36
CA THR A 109 32.23 -15.32 -35.15
C THR A 109 30.73 -15.57 -35.16
N LEU A 110 29.96 -14.59 -34.69
CA LEU A 110 28.50 -14.60 -34.77
C LEU A 110 28.05 -14.09 -36.14
N GLU A 111 27.19 -14.86 -36.78
CA GLU A 111 26.55 -14.53 -38.06
C GLU A 111 25.15 -13.94 -37.84
N SER A 112 24.42 -14.47 -36.85
CA SER A 112 23.08 -13.98 -36.48
C SER A 112 22.82 -14.12 -34.99
N VAL A 113 22.10 -13.15 -34.44
CA VAL A 113 21.58 -13.14 -33.08
C VAL A 113 20.10 -12.77 -33.17
N GLU A 114 19.24 -13.70 -32.78
CA GLU A 114 17.79 -13.53 -32.74
C GLU A 114 17.34 -13.67 -31.27
N GLN A 115 16.74 -12.62 -30.73
CA GLN A 115 16.22 -12.61 -29.37
C GLN A 115 14.70 -12.45 -29.40
N ASP A 116 14.01 -13.39 -28.77
CA ASP A 116 12.59 -13.32 -28.44
C ASP A 116 12.41 -13.14 -26.92
N GLU A 117 11.17 -13.01 -26.47
CA GLU A 117 10.82 -12.76 -25.06
C GLU A 117 11.43 -13.80 -24.09
N TYR A 118 11.44 -15.07 -24.46
CA TYR A 118 11.95 -16.16 -23.62
C TYR A 118 12.99 -17.03 -24.33
N SER A 119 13.56 -16.56 -25.45
CA SER A 119 14.57 -17.34 -26.16
C SER A 119 15.63 -16.51 -26.84
N LEU A 120 16.81 -17.08 -26.91
CA LEU A 120 17.95 -16.54 -27.64
C LEU A 120 18.46 -17.59 -28.62
N LYS A 121 18.50 -17.22 -29.89
CA LYS A 121 19.05 -18.04 -30.97
C LYS A 121 20.32 -17.39 -31.50
N LEU A 122 21.42 -18.13 -31.44
CA LEU A 122 22.73 -17.71 -31.92
C LEU A 122 23.14 -18.60 -33.09
N ILE A 123 23.55 -17.98 -34.18
CA ILE A 123 24.13 -18.66 -35.34
C ILE A 123 25.53 -18.08 -35.55
N GLY A 124 26.51 -18.95 -35.75
CA GLY A 124 27.88 -18.52 -35.97
C GLY A 124 28.81 -19.65 -36.33
N VAL A 125 30.10 -19.36 -36.33
CA VAL A 125 31.18 -20.31 -36.60
C VAL A 125 32.19 -20.36 -35.46
N THR A 126 32.65 -21.57 -35.16
CA THR A 126 33.65 -21.86 -34.13
C THR A 126 34.71 -22.84 -34.66
N PRO A 127 36.00 -22.69 -34.32
CA PRO A 127 37.06 -23.62 -34.70
C PRO A 127 36.83 -25.04 -34.15
N THR A 128 36.39 -25.15 -32.90
CA THR A 128 36.12 -26.44 -32.23
C THR A 128 34.82 -26.40 -31.44
N ARG A 129 34.25 -27.58 -31.17
CA ARG A 129 33.04 -27.70 -30.34
C ARG A 129 33.34 -27.35 -28.90
N GLU A 130 34.52 -27.74 -28.42
CA GLU A 130 35.00 -27.48 -27.07
C GLU A 130 35.15 -25.97 -26.79
N MET A 131 35.61 -25.20 -27.78
CA MET A 131 35.72 -23.75 -27.67
C MET A 131 34.33 -23.11 -27.50
N PHE A 132 33.34 -23.56 -28.26
CA PHE A 132 31.95 -23.11 -28.07
C PHE A 132 31.43 -23.49 -26.68
N THR A 133 31.65 -24.73 -26.24
CA THR A 133 31.15 -25.19 -24.95
C THR A 133 31.71 -24.36 -23.77
N LEU A 134 32.99 -23.99 -23.84
CA LEU A 134 33.64 -23.19 -22.81
C LEU A 134 33.18 -21.72 -22.83
N LEU A 135 33.11 -21.10 -24.00
CA LEU A 135 32.87 -19.66 -24.12
C LEU A 135 31.39 -19.27 -24.17
N LEU A 136 30.52 -20.15 -24.66
CA LEU A 136 29.12 -19.84 -24.94
C LEU A 136 28.15 -20.76 -24.21
N GLU A 137 28.34 -22.08 -24.28
CA GLU A 137 27.35 -23.02 -23.74
C GLU A 137 27.21 -22.89 -22.21
N THR A 138 28.32 -22.74 -21.49
CA THR A 138 28.30 -22.60 -20.03
C THR A 138 27.60 -21.32 -19.57
N PRO A 139 27.95 -20.12 -20.10
CA PRO A 139 27.20 -18.90 -19.81
C PRO A 139 25.72 -18.97 -20.21
N LEU A 140 25.38 -19.54 -21.37
CA LEU A 140 23.99 -19.66 -21.82
C LEU A 140 23.15 -20.52 -20.87
N LYS A 141 23.68 -21.64 -20.39
CA LYS A 141 23.01 -22.49 -19.39
C LYS A 141 22.87 -21.84 -18.01
N SER A 142 23.64 -20.78 -17.73
CA SER A 142 23.48 -19.99 -16.52
C SER A 142 22.38 -18.94 -16.63
N ILE A 143 22.03 -18.51 -17.85
CA ILE A 143 21.02 -17.48 -18.12
C ILE A 143 19.66 -18.12 -18.44
N PHE A 144 19.67 -19.25 -19.15
CA PHE A 144 18.49 -19.94 -19.66
C PHE A 144 18.35 -21.33 -19.05
N ASP A 145 17.11 -21.78 -18.83
CA ASP A 145 16.83 -23.11 -18.27
C ASP A 145 17.24 -24.24 -19.21
N GLN A 146 17.15 -24.01 -20.52
CA GLN A 146 17.47 -24.97 -21.56
C GLN A 146 18.33 -24.33 -22.63
N SER A 147 19.35 -25.07 -23.09
CA SER A 147 20.20 -24.65 -24.20
C SER A 147 20.54 -25.87 -25.05
N TYR A 148 20.22 -25.79 -26.35
CA TYR A 148 20.46 -26.84 -27.32
C TYR A 148 21.32 -26.29 -28.45
N THR A 149 22.36 -27.02 -28.83
CA THR A 149 23.27 -26.59 -29.90
C THR A 149 23.43 -27.70 -30.94
N THR A 150 23.25 -27.35 -32.21
CA THR A 150 23.51 -28.23 -33.36
C THR A 150 24.74 -27.74 -34.10
N TYR A 151 25.57 -28.66 -34.58
CA TYR A 151 26.82 -28.35 -35.28
C TYR A 151 26.87 -28.94 -36.69
N TYR A 152 27.35 -28.15 -37.63
CA TYR A 152 27.61 -28.53 -39.03
C TYR A 152 29.07 -28.27 -39.36
N ARG A 153 29.77 -29.27 -39.91
CA ARG A 153 31.17 -29.11 -40.28
C ARG A 153 31.28 -28.36 -41.60
N LEU A 154 32.20 -27.39 -41.66
CA LEU A 154 32.52 -26.62 -42.85
C LEU A 154 33.77 -27.18 -43.55
N ASP A 155 33.96 -26.82 -44.81
CA ASP A 155 35.08 -27.30 -45.64
C ASP A 155 36.45 -26.86 -45.11
N ASN A 156 36.51 -25.73 -44.38
CA ASN A 156 37.71 -25.22 -43.73
C ASN A 156 38.04 -25.91 -42.38
N GLY A 157 37.27 -26.93 -41.98
CA GLY A 157 37.44 -27.66 -40.73
C GLY A 157 36.81 -27.00 -39.51
N TRP A 158 36.25 -25.79 -39.64
CA TRP A 158 35.47 -25.14 -38.57
C TRP A 158 34.07 -25.75 -38.50
N TYR A 159 33.33 -25.38 -37.45
CA TYR A 159 31.95 -25.79 -37.25
C TYR A 159 31.05 -24.56 -37.29
N ARG A 160 30.02 -24.60 -38.13
CA ARG A 160 28.86 -23.73 -37.98
C ARG A 160 27.98 -24.27 -36.86
N PHE A 161 27.62 -23.42 -35.91
CA PHE A 161 26.72 -23.78 -34.83
C PHE A 161 25.38 -23.04 -34.96
N VAL A 162 24.32 -23.70 -34.50
CA VAL A 162 23.01 -23.10 -34.25
C VAL A 162 22.65 -23.44 -32.81
N SER A 163 22.71 -22.44 -31.94
CA SER A 163 22.37 -22.56 -30.53
C SER A 163 21.02 -21.91 -30.26
N ILE A 164 20.13 -22.63 -29.60
CA ILE A 164 18.81 -22.15 -29.20
C ILE A 164 18.71 -22.34 -27.69
N SER A 165 18.63 -21.22 -26.98
CA SER A 165 18.47 -21.18 -25.54
C SER A 165 17.09 -20.65 -25.19
N LYS A 166 16.42 -21.28 -24.23
CA LYS A 166 15.02 -21.00 -23.86
C LYS A 166 14.87 -20.94 -22.35
N GLN A 167 14.07 -19.98 -21.91
CA GLN A 167 13.59 -19.86 -20.54
C GLN A 167 12.17 -20.43 -20.46
N ILE A 168 11.88 -21.19 -19.41
CA ILE A 168 10.57 -21.81 -19.21
C ILE A 168 9.71 -20.84 -18.39
N PRO A 169 8.64 -20.27 -18.95
CA PRO A 169 7.75 -19.38 -18.19
C PRO A 169 7.10 -20.17 -17.05
N GLY A 170 7.27 -19.70 -15.80
CA GLY A 170 6.61 -20.28 -14.62
C GLY A 170 7.47 -21.15 -13.69
N VAL A 171 8.76 -21.35 -13.97
CA VAL A 171 9.69 -22.10 -13.08
C VAL A 171 10.60 -21.16 -12.25
N ALA A 172 10.56 -19.85 -12.52
CA ALA A 172 11.42 -18.85 -11.88
C ALA A 172 11.01 -18.47 -10.43
N ASP A 173 9.91 -19.04 -9.89
CA ASP A 173 9.37 -18.68 -8.57
C ASP A 173 9.93 -19.54 -7.41
N GLU A 174 10.80 -20.53 -7.70
CA GLU A 174 11.32 -21.48 -6.70
C GLU A 174 12.85 -21.46 -6.51
N ARG A 175 13.57 -20.42 -6.98
CA ARG A 175 15.03 -20.30 -6.77
C ARG A 175 15.44 -19.02 -6.06
#